data_AF-A0A410RRT1-F1
#
_entry.id   AF-A0A410RRT1-F1
#
_cell.length_a   1.000
_cell.length_b   1.000
_cell.length_c   1.000
_cell.angle_alpha   90.00
_cell.angle_beta   90.00
_cell.angle_gamma   90.00
#
_symmetry.space_group_name_H-M   'P 1'
#
loop_
_entity.id
_entity.type
_entity.pdbx_description
1 polymer ?
#
loop_
_entity_poly.entity_id
_entity_poly.type
_entity_poly.pdbx_seq_one_letter_code
_entity_poly.pdbx_strand_id
1 'polypeptide(L)'
;MAQQFRHPGDALHVSPHGLPSLKLPWDRPTPEIPYYLGWLNYWSAAAAQAIGFPDPARDSELLSRARRTASGGWVVQLTDAPLDLDNPAHLDTLLRAYERFPEIGGRAAP
;
A
#
# COMPACT_ATOMS: atom_id res chain seq x y z
N MET A 1 7.67 2.26 11.44
CA MET A 1 7.69 2.76 10.05
C MET A 1 9.12 3.17 9.72
N ALA A 2 9.89 2.42 8.90
CA ALA A 2 11.17 2.87 8.28
C ALA A 2 11.95 1.79 7.47
N GLN A 3 11.60 0.49 7.48
CA GLN A 3 12.52 -0.54 6.95
C GLN A 3 12.25 -1.01 5.49
N GLN A 4 11.30 -0.38 4.78
CA GLN A 4 10.97 -0.75 3.39
C GLN A 4 11.60 0.16 2.33
N PHE A 5 12.05 1.36 2.70
CA PHE A 5 12.59 2.32 1.74
C PHE A 5 14.01 1.94 1.35
N ARG A 6 14.28 1.91 0.04
CA ARG A 6 15.61 1.66 -0.52
C ARG A 6 16.22 2.97 -1.01
N HIS A 7 17.46 3.24 -0.65
CA HIS A 7 18.21 4.35 -1.22
C HIS A 7 18.83 3.96 -2.59
N PRO A 8 18.90 4.89 -3.55
CA PRO A 8 19.55 4.62 -4.82
C PRO A 8 21.04 4.33 -4.59
N GLY A 9 21.46 3.08 -4.84
CA GLY A 9 22.83 2.60 -4.65
C GLY A 9 22.94 1.27 -3.90
N ASP A 10 21.94 0.90 -3.09
CA ASP A 10 22.02 -0.32 -2.28
C ASP A 10 21.69 -1.56 -3.10
N ALA A 11 22.62 -2.51 -3.20
CA ALA A 11 22.33 -3.86 -3.70
C ALA A 11 21.38 -4.59 -2.73
N LEU A 12 20.31 -5.18 -3.29
CA LEU A 12 19.39 -6.12 -2.61
C LEU A 12 19.04 -5.73 -1.16
N HIS A 13 18.37 -4.59 -0.96
CA HIS A 13 17.74 -4.30 0.33
C HIS A 13 16.62 -5.31 0.60
N VAL A 14 16.95 -6.39 1.32
CA VAL A 14 15.98 -7.36 1.83
C VAL A 14 15.25 -6.69 2.97
N SER A 15 14.03 -6.23 2.72
CA SER A 15 13.20 -5.69 3.78
C SER A 15 12.89 -6.79 4.81
N PRO A 16 12.88 -6.47 6.11
CA PRO A 16 12.42 -7.41 7.12
C PRO A 16 11.04 -7.98 6.76
N HIS A 17 10.79 -9.23 7.14
CA HIS A 17 9.53 -9.95 6.89
C HIS A 17 9.20 -10.23 5.42
N GLY A 18 10.18 -10.11 4.50
CA GLY A 18 9.95 -10.39 3.06
C GLY A 18 9.11 -9.32 2.36
N LEU A 19 8.95 -8.15 2.98
CA LEU A 19 8.22 -7.04 2.39
C LEU A 19 8.92 -6.51 1.14
N PRO A 20 8.17 -5.98 0.16
CA PRO A 20 8.77 -5.45 -1.04
C PRO A 20 9.54 -4.15 -0.73
N SER A 21 10.67 -3.96 -1.41
CA SER A 21 11.42 -2.70 -1.36
C SER A 21 10.65 -1.60 -2.08
N LEU A 22 10.60 -0.40 -1.49
CA LEU A 22 9.91 0.77 -2.03
C LEU A 22 10.93 1.83 -2.44
N LYS A 23 10.65 2.57 -3.51
CA LYS A 23 11.42 3.75 -3.93
C LYS A 23 11.19 4.91 -2.96
N LEU A 24 12.17 5.81 -2.88
CA LEU A 24 12.03 7.00 -2.06
C LEU A 24 10.94 7.94 -2.60
N PRO A 25 10.25 8.68 -1.73
CA PRO A 25 9.17 9.57 -2.14
C PRO A 25 9.55 10.65 -3.15
N TRP A 26 10.79 11.13 -3.11
CA TRP A 26 11.31 12.21 -3.98
C TRP A 26 11.83 11.73 -5.35
N ASP A 27 11.87 10.41 -5.60
CA ASP A 27 12.29 9.84 -6.88
C ASP A 27 11.09 9.60 -7.83
N ARG A 28 9.88 10.09 -7.50
CA ARG A 28 8.63 9.69 -8.18
C ARG A 28 7.88 10.87 -8.83
N PRO A 29 7.50 10.74 -10.12
CA PRO A 29 6.76 11.78 -10.84
C PRO A 29 5.24 11.76 -10.62
N THR A 30 4.70 10.80 -9.85
CA THR A 30 3.25 10.59 -9.68
C THR A 30 2.80 10.83 -8.22
N PRO A 31 2.39 12.05 -7.85
CA PRO A 31 1.92 12.35 -6.49
C PRO A 31 0.65 11.59 -6.10
N GLU A 32 -0.08 11.03 -7.07
CA GLU A 32 -1.31 10.28 -6.86
C GLU A 32 -1.05 8.87 -6.33
N ILE A 33 0.13 8.27 -6.58
CA ILE A 33 0.39 6.89 -6.18
C ILE A 33 0.94 6.84 -4.75
N PRO A 34 0.30 6.12 -3.81
CA PRO A 34 0.77 6.02 -2.44
C PRO A 34 2.24 5.54 -2.34
N TYR A 35 2.95 6.11 -1.36
CA TYR A 35 4.36 5.77 -1.11
C TYR A 35 4.54 4.43 -0.41
N TYR A 36 3.62 4.06 0.46
CA TYR A 36 3.64 2.80 1.22
C TYR A 36 2.22 2.46 1.67
N LEU A 37 2.04 1.23 2.15
CA LEU A 37 0.83 0.81 2.85
C LEU A 37 1.08 0.79 4.36
N GLY A 38 0.15 1.35 5.12
CA GLY A 38 0.09 1.23 6.58
C GLY A 38 -1.12 0.43 7.03
N TRP A 39 -1.34 0.37 8.35
CA TRP A 39 -2.58 -0.19 8.90
C TRP A 39 -3.81 0.54 8.37
N LEU A 40 -3.79 1.87 8.49
CA LEU A 40 -4.82 2.78 7.98
C LEU A 40 -4.24 3.56 6.80
N ASN A 41 -4.96 3.56 5.68
CA ASN A 41 -4.55 4.22 4.46
C ASN A 41 -5.61 5.24 4.07
N TYR A 42 -5.16 6.46 3.77
CA TYR A 42 -6.00 7.45 3.10
C TYR A 42 -5.61 7.53 1.63
N TRP A 43 -6.57 7.29 0.76
CA TRP A 43 -6.42 7.44 -0.68
C TRP A 43 -7.37 8.53 -1.16
N SER A 44 -6.84 9.59 -1.76
CA SER A 44 -7.68 10.58 -2.45
C SER A 44 -8.45 9.90 -3.59
N ALA A 45 -9.45 10.58 -4.16
CA ALA A 45 -10.16 10.06 -5.32
C ALA A 45 -9.19 9.74 -6.48
N ALA A 46 -8.21 10.62 -6.72
CA ALA A 46 -7.18 10.42 -7.74
C ALA A 46 -6.26 9.24 -7.40
N ALA A 47 -5.85 9.09 -6.14
CA ALA A 47 -5.02 7.96 -5.72
C ALA A 47 -5.74 6.61 -5.87
N ALA A 48 -7.01 6.55 -5.45
CA ALA A 48 -7.84 5.36 -5.59
C ALA A 48 -8.03 4.99 -7.06
N GLN A 49 -8.28 5.98 -7.93
CA GLN A 49 -8.34 5.76 -9.37
C GLN A 49 -7.02 5.24 -9.95
N ALA A 50 -5.89 5.86 -9.57
CA ALA A 50 -4.57 5.48 -10.08
C ALA A 50 -4.21 4.02 -9.74
N ILE A 51 -4.48 3.58 -8.50
CA ILE A 51 -4.20 2.18 -8.09
C ILE A 51 -5.32 1.20 -8.48
N GLY A 52 -6.37 1.66 -9.17
CA GLY A 52 -7.50 0.84 -9.58
C GLY A 52 -8.36 0.30 -8.42
N PHE A 53 -8.59 1.11 -7.38
CA PHE A 53 -9.45 0.79 -6.24
C PHE A 53 -10.74 1.64 -6.25
N PRO A 54 -11.93 1.05 -5.97
CA PRO A 54 -12.16 -0.37 -5.72
C PRO A 54 -12.47 -1.17 -7.00
N ASP A 55 -12.03 -2.42 -7.02
CA ASP A 55 -12.52 -3.48 -7.89
C ASP A 55 -13.42 -4.42 -7.05
N PRO A 56 -14.76 -4.40 -7.24
CA PRO A 56 -15.68 -5.21 -6.43
C PRO A 56 -15.42 -6.72 -6.46
N ALA A 57 -14.81 -7.23 -7.53
CA ALA A 57 -14.50 -8.66 -7.66
C ALA A 57 -13.25 -9.08 -6.87
N ARG A 58 -12.34 -8.13 -6.60
CA ARG A 58 -11.03 -8.39 -5.99
C ARG A 58 -10.87 -7.79 -4.60
N ASP A 59 -11.64 -6.75 -4.30
CA ASP A 59 -11.42 -5.89 -3.13
C ASP A 59 -12.56 -6.02 -2.10
N SER A 60 -13.39 -7.06 -2.17
CA SER A 60 -14.53 -7.26 -1.26
C SER A 60 -14.12 -7.24 0.22
N GLU A 61 -12.98 -7.85 0.54
CA GLU A 61 -12.43 -7.87 1.89
C GLU A 61 -11.97 -6.47 2.35
N LEU A 62 -11.22 -5.75 1.50
CA LEU A 62 -10.80 -4.38 1.78
C LEU A 62 -12.00 -3.43 1.89
N LEU A 63 -13.00 -3.60 1.02
CA LEU A 63 -14.24 -2.83 1.01
C LEU A 63 -15.06 -3.00 2.29
N SER A 64 -15.05 -4.20 2.90
CA SER A 64 -15.72 -4.43 4.19
C SER A 64 -15.15 -3.56 5.32
N ARG A 65 -13.89 -3.12 5.18
CA ARG A 65 -13.15 -2.28 6.13
C ARG A 65 -12.82 -0.89 5.57
N ALA A 66 -13.46 -0.49 4.47
CA ALA A 66 -13.25 0.79 3.82
C ALA A 66 -14.43 1.74 4.03
N ARG A 67 -14.12 3.04 4.14
CA ARG A 67 -15.12 4.11 4.18
C ARG A 67 -14.82 5.15 3.11
N ARG A 68 -15.82 5.49 2.33
CA ARG A 68 -15.76 6.61 1.38
C ARG A 68 -15.84 7.95 2.12
N THR A 69 -14.98 8.90 1.76
CA THR A 69 -14.98 10.26 2.31
C THR A 69 -15.91 11.17 1.53
N ALA A 70 -16.27 12.32 2.10
CA ALA A 70 -17.08 13.34 1.40
C ALA A 70 -16.38 13.90 0.16
N SER A 71 -15.04 13.93 0.14
CA SER A 71 -14.21 14.32 -1.00
C SER A 71 -14.08 13.22 -2.07
N GLY A 72 -14.77 12.09 -1.91
CA GLY A 72 -14.74 10.97 -2.86
C GLY A 72 -13.52 10.06 -2.73
N GLY A 73 -12.64 10.30 -1.76
CA GLY A 73 -11.54 9.41 -1.40
C GLY A 73 -11.98 8.26 -0.51
N TRP A 74 -11.01 7.50 -0.02
CA TRP A 74 -11.20 6.31 0.80
C TRP A 74 -10.30 6.32 2.02
N VAL A 75 -10.85 5.89 3.13
CA VAL A 75 -10.11 5.45 4.32
C VAL A 75 -10.21 3.94 4.36
N VAL A 76 -9.08 3.23 4.30
CA VAL A 76 -9.03 1.76 4.19
C VAL A 76 -8.17 1.19 5.31
N GLN A 77 -8.74 0.26 6.07
CA GLN A 77 -8.02 -0.54 7.07
C GLN A 77 -7.62 -1.88 6.46
N LEU A 78 -6.33 -2.22 6.53
CA LEU A 78 -5.86 -3.52 6.05
C LEU A 78 -6.36 -4.66 6.95
N THR A 79 -6.31 -4.46 8.26
CA THR A 79 -6.64 -5.44 9.31
C THR A 79 -7.58 -4.83 10.35
N ASP A 80 -8.38 -5.65 11.02
CA ASP A 80 -9.32 -5.19 12.06
C ASP A 80 -8.63 -4.68 13.33
N ALA A 81 -7.42 -5.15 13.60
CA ALA A 81 -6.55 -4.67 14.67
C ALA A 81 -5.35 -3.90 14.10
N PRO A 82 -4.67 -3.05 14.90
CA PRO A 82 -3.44 -2.40 14.48
C PRO A 82 -2.46 -3.39 13.85
N LEU A 83 -1.91 -3.00 12.70
CA LEU A 83 -0.97 -3.83 11.94
C LEU A 83 0.23 -4.22 12.81
N ASP A 84 0.47 -5.52 12.87
CA ASP A 84 1.53 -6.16 13.65
C ASP A 84 2.30 -7.07 12.70
N LEU A 85 3.59 -6.77 12.46
CA LEU A 85 4.40 -7.51 11.49
C LEU A 85 4.89 -8.86 12.02
N ASP A 86 4.79 -9.09 13.32
CA ASP A 86 5.11 -10.37 13.95
C ASP A 86 3.90 -11.33 13.91
N ASN A 87 2.71 -10.81 13.63
CA ASN A 87 1.52 -11.62 13.36
C ASN A 87 1.50 -12.06 11.88
N PRO A 88 1.59 -13.37 11.58
CA PRO A 88 1.67 -13.86 10.20
C PRO A 88 0.42 -13.54 9.36
N ALA A 89 -0.77 -13.45 9.98
CA ALA A 89 -2.00 -13.10 9.25
C ALA A 89 -2.01 -11.62 8.82
N HIS A 90 -1.46 -10.74 9.66
CA HIS A 90 -1.31 -9.33 9.34
C HIS A 90 -0.25 -9.11 8.25
N LEU A 91 0.86 -9.85 8.32
CA LEU A 91 1.90 -9.83 7.29
C LEU A 91 1.37 -10.33 5.93
N ASP A 92 0.63 -11.45 5.91
CA ASP A 92 0.00 -11.97 4.70
C ASP A 92 -0.95 -10.95 4.07
N THR A 93 -1.80 -10.32 4.90
CA THR A 93 -2.72 -9.27 4.45
C THR A 93 -1.97 -8.11 3.80
N LEU A 94 -0.88 -7.66 4.41
CA LEU A 94 -0.04 -6.59 3.86
C LEU A 94 0.63 -6.99 2.54
N LEU A 95 1.15 -8.22 2.45
CA LEU A 95 1.76 -8.75 1.23
C LEU A 95 0.75 -8.84 0.09
N ARG A 96 -0.44 -9.40 0.34
CA ARG A 96 -1.53 -9.50 -0.65
C ARG A 96 -2.02 -8.12 -1.10
N ALA A 97 -2.05 -7.13 -0.20
CA ALA A 97 -2.35 -5.75 -0.58
C ALA A 97 -1.27 -5.16 -1.49
N TYR A 98 0.01 -5.41 -1.21
CA TYR A 98 1.09 -5.03 -2.11
C TYR A 98 1.05 -5.77 -3.45
N GLU A 99 0.61 -7.03 -3.51
CA GLU A 99 0.40 -7.74 -4.79
C GLU A 99 -0.77 -7.16 -5.58
N ARG A 100 -1.85 -6.76 -4.89
CA ARG A 100 -3.03 -6.15 -5.49
C ARG A 100 -2.76 -4.77 -6.10
N PHE A 101 -1.85 -4.00 -5.51
CA PHE A 101 -1.51 -2.63 -5.92
C PHE A 101 -0.02 -2.51 -6.29
N PRO A 102 0.40 -3.07 -7.43
CA PRO A 102 1.82 -3.21 -7.78
C PRO A 102 2.54 -1.86 -7.95
N GLU A 103 1.83 -0.78 -8.23
CA GLU A 103 2.42 0.56 -8.39
C GLU A 103 2.77 1.25 -7.06
N ILE A 104 2.17 0.83 -5.95
CA ILE A 104 2.42 1.44 -4.63
C ILE A 104 3.90 1.29 -4.25
N GLY A 105 4.48 2.38 -3.77
CA GLY A 105 5.92 2.48 -3.49
C GLY A 105 6.84 2.40 -4.70
N GLY A 106 6.33 2.53 -5.92
CA GLY A 106 7.13 2.71 -7.14
C GLY A 106 7.72 1.41 -7.65
N ARG A 107 7.05 0.30 -7.33
CA ARG A 107 7.48 -1.06 -7.68
C ARG A 107 7.14 -1.43 -9.12
N ALA A 108 6.06 -0.90 -9.67
CA ALA A 108 5.70 -1.01 -11.09
C ALA A 108 5.57 0.38 -11.75
N ALA A 109 5.66 0.42 -13.08
CA ALA A 109 5.24 1.57 -13.85
C ALA A 109 3.70 1.72 -13.78
N PRO A 110 3.15 2.94 -13.75
CA PRO A 110 1.72 3.19 -13.88
C PRO A 110 1.19 2.76 -15.26
#